data_AF-A0A7W5TIY7-F1
#
_entry.id   AF-A0A7W5TIY7-F1
#
_cell.length_a   1.000
_cell.length_b   1.000
_cell.length_c   1.000
_cell.angle_alpha   90.00
_cell.angle_beta   90.00
_cell.angle_gamma   90.00
#
_symmetry.space_group_name_H-M   'P 1'
#
loop_
_entity.id
_entity.type
_entity.pdbx_description
1 polymer ?
#
loop_
_entity_poly.entity_id
_entity_poly.type
_entity_poly.pdbx_seq_one_letter_code
_entity_poly.pdbx_strand_id
1 'polypeptide(L)'
;MKRQNFPMPDIRKVDRKPGRLDARDRLIVALYAQLKAERETRETLEWAIRNDAISKEVLEAIAADPVPVVTSEDIASLEKIIALDERRSRSRGND
;
A
#
# COMPACT_ATOMS: atom_id res chain seq x y z
N MET A 1 44.07 10.37 28.56
CA MET A 1 42.93 9.81 27.79
C MET A 1 42.71 10.67 26.55
N LYS A 2 42.91 10.11 25.33
CA LYS A 2 42.67 10.83 24.07
C LYS A 2 41.20 10.62 23.66
N ARG A 3 40.44 11.71 23.53
CA ARG A 3 39.08 11.68 22.98
C ARG A 3 39.19 11.36 21.49
N GLN A 4 38.73 10.18 21.08
CA GLN A 4 38.60 9.83 19.67
C GLN A 4 37.41 10.59 19.09
N ASN A 5 37.69 11.41 18.08
CA ASN A 5 36.68 12.14 17.34
C ASN A 5 36.04 11.13 16.37
N PHE A 6 34.85 10.64 16.66
CA PHE A 6 34.13 9.75 15.75
C PHE A 6 33.62 10.59 14.56
N PRO A 7 34.01 10.26 13.31
CA PRO A 7 33.47 10.96 12.16
C PRO A 7 31.97 10.66 12.07
N MET A 8 31.14 11.70 12.28
CA MET A 8 29.72 11.66 11.93
C MET A 8 29.61 11.26 10.46
N PRO A 9 28.76 10.28 10.10
CA PRO A 9 28.53 9.96 8.71
C PRO A 9 28.06 11.23 8.01
N ASP A 10 28.80 11.61 6.97
CA ASP A 10 28.52 12.76 6.13
C ASP A 10 27.03 12.77 5.76
N ILE A 11 26.30 13.72 6.33
CA ILE A 11 24.89 13.93 6.05
C ILE A 11 24.88 14.50 4.64
N ARG A 12 24.89 13.60 3.64
CA ARG A 12 24.96 13.94 2.22
C ARG A 12 24.10 15.16 1.96
N LYS A 13 24.74 16.28 1.63
CA LYS A 13 24.05 17.48 1.19
C LYS A 13 23.36 17.13 -0.11
N VAL A 14 22.07 16.84 -0.02
CA VAL A 14 21.23 16.56 -1.18
C VAL A 14 21.12 17.88 -1.94
N ASP A 15 21.70 17.93 -3.13
CA ASP A 15 21.46 19.00 -4.10
C ASP A 15 19.97 18.97 -4.47
N ARG A 16 19.16 19.67 -3.68
CA ARG A 16 17.73 19.85 -3.92
C ARG A 16 17.59 20.76 -5.14
N LYS A 17 17.45 20.16 -6.33
CA LYS A 17 16.87 20.91 -7.46
C LYS A 17 15.45 21.34 -7.05
N PRO A 18 15.16 22.64 -6.95
CA PRO A 18 13.84 23.11 -6.55
C PRO A 18 12.84 22.71 -7.63
N GLY A 19 11.82 21.91 -7.25
CA GLY A 19 10.67 21.60 -8.10
C GLY A 19 10.40 20.12 -8.41
N ARG A 20 11.26 19.17 -8.03
CA ARG A 20 11.01 17.75 -8.30
C ARG A 20 11.48 16.86 -7.14
N LEU A 21 10.54 16.15 -6.51
CA LEU A 21 10.86 15.10 -5.52
C LEU A 21 11.79 14.09 -6.18
N ASP A 22 12.98 13.89 -5.63
CA ASP A 22 13.91 12.88 -6.13
C ASP A 22 13.41 11.46 -5.78
N ALA A 23 14.10 10.42 -6.25
CA ALA A 23 13.67 9.04 -5.99
C ALA A 23 13.62 8.69 -4.49
N ARG A 24 14.51 9.28 -3.69
CA ARG A 24 14.58 9.07 -2.24
C ARG A 24 13.40 9.74 -1.56
N ASP A 25 13.10 10.98 -1.90
CA ASP A 25 11.97 11.72 -1.32
C ASP A 25 10.64 11.03 -1.66
N ARG A 26 10.49 10.53 -2.90
CA ARG A 26 9.32 9.74 -3.28
C ARG A 26 9.20 8.44 -2.48
N LEU A 27 10.31 7.75 -2.24
CA LEU A 27 10.33 6.54 -1.40
C LEU A 27 9.94 6.86 0.04
N ILE A 28 10.46 7.95 0.62
CA ILE A 28 10.11 8.40 1.98
C ILE A 28 8.61 8.68 2.08
N VAL A 29 8.03 9.37 1.10
CA VAL A 29 6.58 9.64 1.07
C VAL A 29 5.77 8.36 0.93
N ALA A 30 6.18 7.43 0.06
CA ALA A 30 5.50 6.15 -0.11
C ALA A 30 5.53 5.31 1.17
N LEU A 31 6.69 5.20 1.82
CA LEU A 31 6.83 4.49 3.09
C LEU A 31 6.04 5.15 4.21
N TYR A 32 6.01 6.48 4.26
CA TYR A 32 5.18 7.21 5.20
C TYR A 32 3.69 6.94 4.99
N ALA A 33 3.21 6.98 3.75
CA ALA A 33 1.82 6.68 3.42
C ALA A 33 1.45 5.25 3.81
N GLN A 34 2.33 4.28 3.53
CA GLN A 34 2.14 2.88 3.92
C GLN A 34 2.06 2.73 5.44
N LEU A 35 2.99 3.34 6.19
CA LEU A 35 2.98 3.31 7.66
C LEU A 35 1.73 3.97 8.24
N LYS A 36 1.25 5.06 7.62
CA LYS A 36 0.02 5.72 8.04
C LYS A 36 -1.20 4.81 7.86
N ALA A 37 -1.35 4.21 6.68
CA ALA A 37 -2.45 3.28 6.39
C ALA A 37 -2.45 2.07 7.33
N GLU A 38 -1.28 1.54 7.67
CA GLU A 38 -1.11 0.45 8.62
C GLU A 38 -1.59 0.83 10.03
N ARG A 39 -1.23 2.04 10.49
CA ARG A 39 -1.68 2.53 11.81
C ARG A 39 -3.18 2.74 11.87
N GLU A 40 -3.78 3.35 10.84
CA GLU A 40 -5.24 3.55 10.75
C GLU A 40 -5.99 2.21 10.75
N THR A 41 -5.46 1.21 10.04
CA THR A 41 -6.01 -0.15 10.04
C THR A 41 -5.92 -0.78 11.43
N ARG A 42 -4.77 -0.67 12.10
CA ARG A 42 -4.59 -1.18 13.47
C ARG A 42 -5.56 -0.53 14.45
N GLU A 43 -5.70 0.80 14.42
CA GLU A 43 -6.62 1.52 15.30
C GLU A 43 -8.07 1.08 15.09
N THR A 44 -8.46 0.87 13.82
CA THR A 44 -9.80 0.37 13.47
C THR A 44 -10.03 -1.04 14.00
N LEU A 45 -9.06 -1.94 13.84
CA LEU A 45 -9.13 -3.30 14.35
C LEU A 45 -9.20 -3.32 15.88
N GLU A 46 -8.38 -2.51 16.57
CA GLU A 46 -8.42 -2.39 18.02
C GLU A 46 -9.78 -1.90 18.51
N TRP A 47 -10.35 -0.90 17.85
CA TRP A 47 -11.69 -0.42 18.17
C TRP A 47 -12.73 -1.53 17.97
N ALA A 48 -12.67 -2.23 16.85
CA ALA A 48 -13.63 -3.28 16.53
C ALA A 48 -13.57 -4.44 17.54
N ILE A 49 -12.36 -4.85 17.95
CA ILE A 49 -12.15 -5.86 19.00
C ILE A 49 -12.73 -5.38 20.33
N ARG A 50 -12.48 -4.14 20.74
CA ARG A 50 -12.98 -3.59 22.03
C ARG A 50 -14.51 -3.49 22.08
N ASN A 51 -15.16 -3.38 20.93
CA ASN A 51 -16.62 -3.22 20.82
C ASN A 51 -17.32 -4.51 20.36
N ASP A 52 -16.62 -5.65 20.33
CA ASP A 52 -17.13 -6.95 19.88
C ASP A 52 -17.77 -6.89 18.46
N ALA A 53 -17.29 -5.96 17.62
CA ALA A 53 -17.86 -5.68 16.30
C ALA A 53 -17.39 -6.66 15.20
N ILE A 54 -16.45 -7.54 15.52
CA ILE A 54 -15.87 -8.55 14.62
C ILE A 54 -15.78 -9.88 15.37
N SER A 55 -16.19 -10.98 14.73
CA SER A 55 -16.15 -12.32 15.34
C SER A 55 -14.72 -12.89 15.38
N LYS A 56 -14.50 -13.87 16.27
CA LYS A 56 -13.22 -14.57 16.41
C LYS A 56 -12.77 -15.25 15.12
N GLU A 57 -13.73 -15.83 14.38
CA GLU A 57 -13.49 -16.52 13.12
C GLU A 57 -12.97 -15.55 12.05
N VAL A 58 -13.49 -14.32 12.03
CA VAL A 58 -13.03 -13.27 11.11
C VAL A 58 -11.63 -12.79 11.49
N LEU A 59 -11.31 -12.66 12.78
CA LEU A 59 -9.95 -12.32 13.23
C LEU A 59 -8.94 -13.43 12.88
N GLU A 60 -9.33 -14.69 13.03
CA GLU A 60 -8.51 -15.85 12.63
C GLU A 60 -8.27 -15.85 11.11
N ALA A 61 -9.29 -15.52 10.30
CA ALA A 61 -9.15 -15.39 8.85
C ALA A 61 -8.20 -14.25 8.46
N ILE A 62 -8.31 -13.08 9.11
CA ILE A 62 -7.40 -11.94 8.89
C ILE A 62 -5.94 -12.31 9.27
N ALA A 63 -5.74 -13.07 10.35
CA ALA A 63 -4.43 -13.45 10.84
C ALA A 63 -3.76 -14.59 10.03
N ALA A 64 -4.55 -15.50 9.46
CA ALA A 64 -4.04 -16.65 8.71
C ALA A 64 -3.52 -16.28 7.32
N ASP A 65 -4.18 -15.33 6.65
CA ASP A 65 -3.75 -14.72 5.38
C ASP A 65 -4.69 -13.52 5.15
N PRO A 66 -4.22 -12.27 4.97
CA PRO A 66 -5.11 -11.16 4.69
C PRO A 66 -5.85 -11.41 3.37
N VAL A 67 -7.05 -11.98 3.45
CA VAL A 67 -7.94 -12.13 2.30
C VAL A 67 -8.21 -10.71 1.80
N PRO A 68 -7.79 -10.34 0.59
CA PRO A 68 -8.07 -9.02 0.06
C PRO A 68 -9.59 -8.81 0.11
N VAL A 69 -10.04 -7.72 0.74
CA VAL A 69 -11.44 -7.33 0.67
C VAL A 69 -11.71 -7.00 -0.80
N VAL A 70 -12.29 -7.95 -1.54
CA VAL A 70 -12.72 -7.73 -2.91
C VAL A 70 -13.90 -6.77 -2.84
N THR A 71 -13.68 -5.53 -3.27
CA THR A 71 -14.74 -4.51 -3.27
C THR A 71 -15.61 -4.65 -4.52
N SER A 72 -16.82 -4.10 -4.48
CA SER A 72 -17.68 -4.01 -5.66
C SER A 72 -17.02 -3.24 -6.82
N GLU A 73 -16.09 -2.33 -6.52
CA GLU A 73 -15.32 -1.58 -7.50
C GLU A 73 -14.26 -2.45 -8.20
N ASP A 74 -13.65 -3.39 -7.48
CA ASP A 74 -12.71 -4.37 -8.04
C ASP A 74 -13.42 -5.31 -9.01
N ILE A 75 -14.62 -5.76 -8.66
CA ILE A 75 -15.47 -6.61 -9.51
C ILE A 75 -15.86 -5.85 -10.78
N ALA A 76 -16.35 -4.61 -10.65
CA ALA A 76 -16.74 -3.79 -11.80
C ALA A 76 -15.56 -3.50 -12.75
N SER A 77 -14.36 -3.32 -12.19
CA SER A 77 -13.14 -3.12 -12.97
C SER A 77 -12.77 -4.37 -13.78
N LEU A 78 -12.90 -5.56 -13.19
CA LEU A 78 -12.67 -6.84 -13.86
C LEU A 78 -13.71 -7.11 -14.94
N GLU A 79 -14.99 -6.89 -14.67
CA GLU A 79 -16.07 -7.04 -15.65
C GLU A 79 -15.84 -6.16 -16.88
N LYS A 80 -15.35 -4.93 -16.68
CA LYS A 80 -15.00 -4.02 -17.77
C LYS A 80 -13.84 -4.56 -18.61
N ILE A 81 -12.83 -5.15 -18.00
CA ILE A 81 -11.69 -5.76 -18.71
C ILE A 81 -12.16 -6.95 -19.55
N ILE A 82 -12.99 -7.83 -18.98
CA ILE A 82 -13.57 -8.98 -19.69
C ILE A 82 -14.40 -8.51 -20.88
N ALA A 83 -15.27 -7.52 -20.69
CA ALA A 83 -16.09 -6.97 -21.76
C ALA A 83 -15.26 -6.34 -22.91
N LEU A 84 -14.12 -5.73 -22.58
CA LEU A 84 -13.18 -5.20 -23.58
C LEU A 84 -12.46 -6.30 -24.35
N ASP A 85 -12.07 -7.38 -23.67
CA ASP A 85 -11.40 -8.52 -24.29
C ASP A 85 -12.35 -9.30 -25.23
N GLU A 86 -13.60 -9.49 -24.82
CA GLU A 86 -14.63 -10.10 -25.68
C GLU A 86 -14.91 -9.29 -26.95
N ARG A 87 -14.88 -7.96 -26.88
CA ARG A 87 -15.02 -7.13 -28.09
C ARG A 87 -13.84 -7.30 -29.03
N ARG A 88 -12.64 -7.43 -28.48
CA ARG A 88 -11.40 -7.61 -29.25
C ARG A 88 -11.31 -9.00 -29.87
N SER A 89 -11.80 -10.04 -29.19
CA SER A 89 -11.83 -11.40 -29.74
C SER A 89 -12.85 -11.50 -30.89
N ARG A 90 -14.02 -10.87 -30.77
CA ARG A 90 -15.02 -10.79 -31.85
C ARG A 90 -14.51 -10.03 -33.08
N SER A 91 -13.70 -8.98 -32.90
CA SER A 91 -13.13 -8.23 -34.04
C SER A 91 -12.02 -8.99 -34.76
N ARG A 92 -11.46 -10.06 -34.19
CA ARG A 92 -10.41 -10.89 -34.80
C ARG A 92 -10.94 -12.14 -35.50
N GLY A 93 -12.20 -12.50 -35.27
CA GLY A 93 -12.85 -13.67 -35.87
C GLY A 93 -13.68 -13.37 -37.12
N ASN A 94 -13.56 -12.16 -37.70
CA ASN A 94 -14.31 -11.72 -38.89
C ASN A 94 -13.40 -11.38 -40.09
N ASP A 95 -12.21 -11.97 -40.14
CA ASP A 95 -11.35 -12.06 -41.34
C ASP A 95 -11.20 -13.52 -41.75
#